data_AF-A0A9D1FHW7-F1
#
_entry.id   AF-A0A9D1FHW7-F1
#
_cell.length_a   1.000
_cell.length_b   1.000
_cell.length_c   1.000
_cell.angle_alpha   90.00
_cell.angle_beta   90.00
_cell.angle_gamma   90.00
#
_symmetry.space_group_name_H-M   'P 1'
#
loop_
_entity.id
_entity.type
_entity.pdbx_description
1 polymer ?
#
loop_
_entity_poly.entity_id
_entity_poly.type
_entity_poly.pdbx_seq_one_letter_code
_entity_poly.pdbx_strand_id
1 'polypeptide(L)'
;MKKPAFTLAELLVALLIIAVILTLLAPVLTKRGKQALTIGKKNYQYKLYTYDKTNPECEEIAGVDNSLKCNFTVPAQVSLINAIAVSGGGGGAGATQSSVEYSKLLTVASLNQTTDKKQEIPIGPDITNITVKHLSGSGAGGGGASWGSSGGSGGAPTSQADCDPFNALFIPAKYNGTGGKNLCVTKYNVGDTNGPTIANSTTTVTTESGTRCDATECCWRGTTSSSCTASGSWSGHSTSYSGCIRTVCTWQAANSSCQAWAPSGTSAGDWRLPTQNEMKGWANNIGRVSTYLGSDGLQLCDTGSSYGSVRCYYYYRCSGAYSDGCYPGGVWSSPSGYNFDLYSGIFIGPGSYDVRFAFSARCVLESGLSSNTTLSGGGGGAGAYIKNYQIPSNIITSNIGGKIVLYAAAGGSGGNSASSSGSSASNGSNGNTSYIEIYDKDNVLKWGLRAPGGNYGYGATTTSFGNGGGERAINTCQLYENGAWKNINCTGAGLEGNNGAKNESASSTSTANGGNGAGSLYNSTNATGGGSGGNVSSANGYNGTLYGAG
;
A
#
# COMPACT_ATOMS: atom_id res chain seq x y z
N MET A 1 -39.49 58.59 13.94
CA MET A 1 -40.16 57.95 15.10
C MET A 1 -39.16 57.06 15.82
N LYS A 2 -38.53 57.54 16.90
CA LYS A 2 -37.55 56.77 17.68
C LYS A 2 -38.22 56.33 18.98
N LYS A 3 -38.35 55.01 19.15
CA LYS A 3 -38.88 54.36 20.36
C LYS A 3 -37.92 54.63 21.54
N PRO A 4 -38.41 54.94 22.75
CA PRO A 4 -37.53 55.12 23.90
C PRO A 4 -36.87 53.78 24.25
N ALA A 5 -35.55 53.74 24.16
CA ALA A 5 -34.74 52.62 24.64
C ALA A 5 -34.63 52.72 26.17
N PHE A 6 -34.71 51.57 26.85
CA PHE A 6 -34.57 51.46 28.30
C PHE A 6 -33.26 52.08 28.77
N THR A 7 -33.31 52.80 29.89
CA THR A 7 -32.09 53.35 30.49
C THR A 7 -31.24 52.22 31.08
N LEU A 8 -29.92 52.35 31.05
CA LEU A 8 -28.99 51.36 31.60
C LEU A 8 -29.31 51.04 33.08
N ALA A 9 -29.78 52.05 33.82
CA ALA A 9 -30.23 51.91 35.19
C ALA A 9 -31.47 51.01 35.32
N GLU A 10 -32.47 51.15 34.45
CA GLU A 10 -33.65 50.26 34.45
C GLU A 10 -33.30 48.82 34.09
N LEU A 11 -32.35 48.61 33.17
CA LEU A 11 -31.87 47.26 32.82
C LEU A 11 -31.13 46.61 34.00
N LEU A 12 -30.28 47.38 34.70
CA LEU A 12 -29.52 46.89 35.86
C LEU A 12 -30.45 46.57 37.04
N VAL A 13 -31.46 47.40 37.29
CA VAL A 13 -32.45 47.15 38.35
C VAL A 13 -33.30 45.92 38.03
N ALA A 14 -33.71 45.74 36.77
CA ALA A 14 -34.45 44.55 36.35
C ALA A 14 -33.61 43.27 36.51
N LEU A 15 -32.33 43.30 36.13
CA LEU A 15 -31.41 42.17 36.31
C LEU A 15 -31.17 41.85 37.78
N LEU A 16 -31.06 42.87 38.63
CA LEU A 16 -30.83 42.70 40.07
C LEU A 16 -32.08 42.11 40.76
N ILE A 17 -33.27 42.56 40.36
CA ILE A 17 -34.55 41.98 40.85
C ILE A 17 -34.68 40.52 40.40
N ILE A 18 -34.38 40.19 39.13
CA ILE A 18 -34.42 38.80 38.65
C ILE A 18 -33.40 37.94 39.40
N ALA A 19 -32.19 38.43 39.66
CA ALA A 19 -31.16 37.72 40.42
C ALA A 19 -31.57 37.47 41.88
N VAL A 20 -32.21 38.45 42.52
CA VAL A 20 -32.73 38.33 43.90
C VAL A 20 -33.93 37.36 43.96
N ILE A 21 -34.83 37.40 42.98
CA ILE A 21 -35.95 36.46 42.89
C ILE A 21 -35.45 35.02 42.67
N LEU A 22 -34.47 34.81 41.80
CA LEU A 22 -33.88 33.48 41.54
C LEU A 22 -33.13 32.92 42.76
N THR A 23 -32.40 33.77 43.49
CA THR A 23 -31.70 33.37 44.72
C THR A 23 -32.66 33.07 45.87
N LEU A 24 -33.80 33.76 45.96
CA LEU A 24 -34.84 33.49 46.97
C LEU A 24 -35.71 32.27 46.62
N LEU A 25 -35.85 31.90 45.34
CA LEU A 25 -36.57 30.70 44.90
C LEU A 25 -35.75 29.40 45.00
N ALA A 26 -34.41 29.48 45.01
CA ALA A 26 -33.52 28.32 45.06
C ALA A 26 -33.74 27.42 46.31
N PRO A 27 -33.94 27.96 47.54
CA PRO A 27 -34.26 27.15 48.72
C PRO A 27 -35.64 26.49 48.65
N VAL A 28 -36.62 27.11 47.97
CA VAL A 28 -37.99 26.58 47.87
C VAL A 28 -38.05 25.42 46.87
N LEU A 29 -37.29 25.49 45.76
CA LEU A 29 -37.16 24.39 44.79
C LEU A 29 -36.36 23.21 45.37
N THR A 30 -35.29 23.46 46.13
CA THR A 30 -34.52 22.38 46.80
C THR A 30 -35.23 21.78 48.00
N LYS A 31 -36.04 22.56 48.75
CA LYS A 31 -36.82 22.04 49.89
C LYS A 31 -38.04 21.20 49.46
N ARG A 32 -38.63 21.45 48.28
CA ARG A 32 -39.68 20.58 47.70
C ARG A 32 -39.15 19.23 47.17
N GLY A 33 -37.85 19.12 46.87
CA GLY A 33 -37.21 17.83 46.52
C GLY A 33 -37.02 16.87 47.72
N LYS A 34 -37.15 17.36 48.96
CA LYS A 34 -37.07 16.53 50.18
C LYS A 34 -38.39 15.81 50.53
N GLN A 35 -39.48 16.06 49.79
CA GLN A 35 -40.76 15.38 50.00
C GLN A 35 -40.96 14.29 48.92
N ALA A 36 -40.69 13.05 49.32
CA ALA A 36 -41.11 11.80 48.67
C ALA A 36 -41.00 11.73 47.13
N LEU A 37 -39.84 11.27 46.64
CA LEU A 37 -39.74 10.75 45.28
C LEU A 37 -40.56 9.44 45.19
N THR A 38 -41.85 9.56 44.88
CA THR A 38 -42.75 8.40 44.72
C THR A 38 -42.61 7.89 43.29
N ILE A 39 -41.64 7.01 43.03
CA ILE A 39 -41.55 6.30 41.75
C ILE A 39 -42.39 5.03 41.85
N GLY A 40 -43.68 5.14 41.51
CA GLY A 40 -44.62 4.02 41.56
C GLY A 40 -45.04 3.61 42.99
N LYS A 41 -46.09 2.79 43.10
CA LYS A 41 -46.76 2.41 44.37
C LYS A 41 -45.93 1.53 45.33
N LYS A 42 -44.59 1.57 45.31
CA LYS A 42 -43.72 0.76 46.19
C LYS A 42 -42.82 1.65 47.05
N ASN A 43 -42.73 1.32 48.34
CA ASN A 43 -41.82 1.96 49.28
C ASN A 43 -40.39 1.46 49.03
N TYR A 44 -39.55 2.29 48.42
CA TYR A 44 -38.12 2.02 48.29
C TYR A 44 -37.37 2.63 49.48
N GLN A 45 -36.46 1.86 50.07
CA GLN A 45 -35.44 2.42 50.97
C GLN A 45 -34.44 3.19 50.11
N TYR A 46 -34.23 4.47 50.39
CA TYR A 46 -33.26 5.31 49.67
C TYR A 46 -32.38 6.06 50.66
N LYS A 47 -31.13 6.31 50.27
CA LYS A 47 -30.21 7.15 51.01
C LYS A 47 -29.67 8.22 50.06
N LEU A 48 -29.76 9.48 50.46
CA LEU A 48 -29.31 10.61 49.68
C LEU A 48 -27.95 11.07 50.20
N TYR A 49 -26.94 11.06 49.34
CA TYR A 49 -25.65 11.69 49.62
C TYR A 49 -25.60 13.05 48.93
N THR A 50 -25.45 14.11 49.73
CA THR A 50 -25.16 15.47 49.26
C THR A 50 -23.74 15.85 49.62
N TYR A 51 -23.16 16.88 49.00
CA TYR A 51 -21.87 17.41 49.43
C TYR A 51 -22.01 18.01 50.84
N ASP A 52 -21.68 17.20 51.84
CA ASP A 52 -21.76 17.52 53.27
C ASP A 52 -20.53 16.96 53.98
N LYS A 53 -19.60 17.86 54.34
CA LYS A 53 -18.35 17.53 55.03
C LYS A 53 -18.56 17.00 56.45
N THR A 54 -19.78 17.12 56.99
CA THR A 54 -20.12 16.67 58.34
C THR A 54 -20.75 15.27 58.35
N ASN A 55 -20.96 14.66 57.18
CA ASN A 55 -21.51 13.31 57.09
C ASN A 55 -20.45 12.27 57.53
N PRO A 56 -20.69 11.50 58.61
CA PRO A 56 -19.70 10.56 59.15
C PRO A 56 -19.38 9.38 58.22
N GLU A 57 -20.17 9.18 57.16
CA GLU A 57 -19.92 8.13 56.15
C GLU A 57 -19.15 8.65 54.93
N CYS A 58 -18.77 9.93 54.92
CA CYS A 58 -18.10 10.57 53.79
C CYS A 58 -16.80 11.25 54.23
N GLU A 59 -15.76 11.15 53.41
CA GLU A 59 -14.48 11.80 53.62
C GLU A 59 -14.08 12.64 52.41
N GLU A 60 -13.36 13.75 52.62
CA GLU A 60 -12.85 14.57 51.52
C GLU A 60 -11.74 13.84 50.77
N ILE A 61 -11.75 13.95 49.44
CA ILE A 61 -10.69 13.40 48.60
C ILE A 61 -9.58 14.45 48.48
N ALA A 62 -8.42 14.16 49.10
CA ALA A 62 -7.26 15.05 49.04
C ALA A 62 -6.83 15.33 47.58
N GLY A 63 -6.71 16.60 47.22
CA GLY A 63 -6.28 17.04 45.88
C GLY A 63 -7.39 17.11 44.83
N VAL A 64 -8.65 16.88 45.20
CA VAL A 64 -9.81 17.04 44.30
C VAL A 64 -10.84 17.97 44.93
N ASP A 65 -10.96 19.18 44.39
CA ASP A 65 -11.87 20.19 44.92
C ASP A 65 -13.33 19.70 44.95
N ASN A 66 -14.04 20.02 46.04
CA ASN A 66 -15.47 19.77 46.24
C ASN A 66 -15.92 18.32 45.99
N SER A 67 -15.05 17.34 46.28
CA SER A 67 -15.34 15.91 46.10
C SER A 67 -15.32 15.15 47.43
N LEU A 68 -16.35 14.33 47.65
CA LEU A 68 -16.46 13.43 48.80
C LEU A 68 -16.42 11.97 48.35
N LYS A 69 -15.72 11.14 49.12
CA LYS A 69 -15.78 9.69 49.04
C LYS A 69 -16.72 9.19 50.14
N CYS A 70 -17.87 8.65 49.76
CA CYS A 70 -18.87 8.14 50.70
C CYS A 70 -18.97 6.61 50.67
N ASN A 71 -19.07 5.99 51.84
CA ASN A 71 -19.26 4.54 51.98
C ASN A 71 -20.73 4.21 52.26
N PHE A 72 -21.30 3.28 51.50
CA PHE A 72 -22.66 2.77 51.71
C PHE A 72 -22.64 1.26 51.90
N THR A 73 -23.13 0.78 53.05
CA THR A 73 -23.30 -0.65 53.32
C THR A 73 -24.71 -1.09 52.93
N VAL A 74 -24.79 -2.05 52.01
CA VAL A 74 -26.06 -2.61 51.52
C VAL A 74 -26.72 -3.44 52.63
N PRO A 75 -27.99 -3.18 52.99
CA PRO A 75 -28.70 -4.00 53.96
C PRO A 75 -28.87 -5.45 53.48
N ALA A 76 -28.94 -6.40 54.44
CA ALA A 76 -29.21 -7.80 54.13
C ALA A 76 -30.55 -7.97 53.37
N GLN A 77 -30.59 -8.91 52.43
CA GLN A 77 -31.77 -9.26 51.59
C GLN A 77 -32.14 -8.27 50.47
N VAL A 78 -31.25 -7.33 50.11
CA VAL A 78 -31.43 -6.46 48.94
C VAL A 78 -30.77 -7.09 47.70
N SER A 79 -31.56 -7.37 46.67
CA SER A 79 -31.10 -7.99 45.40
C SER A 79 -30.93 -7.01 44.24
N LEU A 80 -31.34 -5.75 44.41
CA LEU A 80 -31.23 -4.70 43.40
C LEU A 80 -30.92 -3.36 44.05
N ILE A 81 -29.90 -2.68 43.55
CA ILE A 81 -29.54 -1.31 43.96
C ILE A 81 -29.62 -0.44 42.72
N ASN A 82 -30.37 0.66 42.80
CA ASN A 82 -30.40 1.69 41.79
C ASN A 82 -29.72 2.94 42.35
N ALA A 83 -28.65 3.39 41.71
CA ALA A 83 -28.01 4.66 42.03
C ALA A 83 -28.46 5.71 41.01
N ILE A 84 -28.90 6.87 41.50
CA ILE A 84 -29.24 8.02 40.66
C ILE A 84 -28.30 9.15 41.06
N ALA A 85 -27.36 9.48 40.17
CA ALA A 85 -26.52 10.67 40.28
C ALA A 85 -27.23 11.83 39.57
N VAL A 86 -27.48 12.92 40.28
CA VAL A 86 -28.13 14.12 39.72
C VAL A 86 -27.16 15.29 39.88
N SER A 87 -26.72 15.88 38.77
CA SER A 87 -25.93 17.10 38.80
C SER A 87 -26.85 18.32 38.92
N GLY A 88 -26.50 19.27 39.80
CA GLY A 88 -27.16 20.57 39.85
C GLY A 88 -26.72 21.42 38.67
N GLY A 89 -27.56 21.54 37.65
CA GLY A 89 -27.26 22.35 36.46
C GLY A 89 -27.45 23.86 36.73
N GLY A 90 -26.34 24.60 36.71
CA GLY A 90 -26.33 26.06 36.65
C GLY A 90 -24.98 26.58 36.14
N GLY A 91 -24.92 26.98 34.86
CA GLY A 91 -23.90 27.84 34.26
C GLY A 91 -22.42 27.41 34.37
N GLY A 92 -21.89 26.79 33.30
CA GLY A 92 -20.48 27.00 32.90
C GLY A 92 -19.37 26.30 33.69
N ALA A 93 -19.54 25.03 34.06
CA ALA A 93 -18.46 24.02 34.24
C ALA A 93 -19.13 22.74 34.76
N GLY A 94 -19.49 21.84 33.86
CA GLY A 94 -20.18 20.59 34.23
C GLY A 94 -19.25 19.68 35.05
N ALA A 95 -19.74 19.28 36.23
CA ALA A 95 -19.10 18.34 37.13
C ALA A 95 -18.63 17.07 36.41
N THR A 96 -17.43 16.60 36.78
CA THR A 96 -16.91 15.29 36.39
C THR A 96 -17.80 14.17 36.92
N GLN A 97 -18.04 13.19 36.07
CA GLN A 97 -18.90 12.03 36.27
C GLN A 97 -18.60 11.30 37.60
N SER A 98 -19.62 11.04 38.42
CA SER A 98 -19.51 10.16 39.59
C SER A 98 -19.27 8.72 39.13
N SER A 99 -18.17 8.08 39.53
CA SER A 99 -17.93 6.66 39.26
C SER A 99 -18.53 5.80 40.37
N VAL A 100 -19.31 4.80 39.98
CA VAL A 100 -19.73 3.69 40.86
C VAL A 100 -19.04 2.44 40.32
N GLU A 101 -18.08 1.87 41.06
CA GLU A 101 -17.36 0.68 40.64
C GLU A 101 -18.10 -0.59 41.04
N TYR A 102 -18.63 -1.31 40.04
CA TYR A 102 -19.05 -2.72 40.17
C TYR A 102 -18.16 -3.57 39.24
N SER A 103 -17.69 -4.70 39.74
CA SER A 103 -16.77 -5.63 39.04
C SER A 103 -15.38 -5.04 38.75
N LYS A 104 -14.34 -5.57 39.40
CA LYS A 104 -12.95 -5.18 39.11
C LYS A 104 -12.54 -5.72 37.75
N LEU A 105 -12.48 -4.86 36.73
CA LEU A 105 -11.93 -5.20 35.42
C LEU A 105 -10.40 -5.28 35.53
N LEU A 106 -9.85 -6.48 35.33
CA LEU A 106 -8.41 -6.71 35.28
C LEU A 106 -8.00 -6.83 33.81
N THR A 107 -7.09 -5.96 33.38
CA THR A 107 -6.59 -5.95 32.00
C THR A 107 -5.08 -6.18 32.01
N VAL A 108 -4.63 -7.24 31.34
CA VAL A 108 -3.21 -7.47 31.04
C VAL A 108 -3.02 -7.22 29.56
N ALA A 109 -2.37 -6.10 29.24
CA ALA A 109 -2.10 -5.69 27.87
C ALA A 109 -0.61 -5.38 27.68
N SER A 110 -0.04 -5.85 26.57
CA SER A 110 1.25 -5.38 26.07
C SER A 110 1.00 -4.31 25.02
N LEU A 111 1.40 -3.07 25.33
CA LEU A 111 1.36 -1.93 24.39
C LEU A 111 2.62 -1.87 23.53
N ASN A 112 3.67 -2.64 23.86
CA ASN A 112 4.93 -2.68 23.13
C ASN A 112 4.99 -3.99 22.32
N GLN A 113 5.30 -3.87 21.02
CA GLN A 113 5.19 -4.94 20.00
C GLN A 113 5.95 -6.24 20.31
N THR A 114 6.89 -6.25 21.27
CA THR A 114 7.90 -7.32 21.41
C THR A 114 8.00 -7.95 22.80
N THR A 115 7.20 -7.56 23.79
CA THR A 115 7.31 -8.12 25.16
C THR A 115 6.02 -8.76 25.64
N ASP A 116 6.14 -9.93 26.24
CA ASP A 116 5.05 -10.59 26.93
C ASP A 116 4.75 -9.92 28.28
N LYS A 117 3.49 -10.05 28.74
CA LYS A 117 3.09 -9.63 30.08
C LYS A 117 2.38 -10.74 30.81
N LYS A 118 2.77 -10.92 32.07
CA LYS A 118 2.20 -11.88 33.00
C LYS A 118 1.71 -11.16 34.26
N GLN A 119 0.51 -11.50 34.70
CA GLN A 119 -0.02 -11.09 36.00
C GLN A 119 -0.52 -12.32 36.75
N GLU A 120 -0.17 -12.40 38.03
CA GLU A 120 -0.69 -13.44 38.93
C GLU A 120 -1.63 -12.80 39.96
N ILE A 121 -2.77 -13.44 40.18
CA ILE A 121 -3.81 -12.97 41.11
C ILE A 121 -4.07 -14.10 42.11
N PRO A 122 -3.81 -13.91 43.40
CA PRO A 122 -4.09 -14.93 44.41
C PRO A 122 -5.60 -15.17 44.56
N ILE A 123 -6.01 -16.42 44.76
CA ILE A 123 -7.41 -16.81 44.94
C ILE A 123 -7.76 -16.75 46.42
N GLY A 124 -8.42 -15.66 46.83
CA GLY A 124 -9.02 -15.51 48.16
C GLY A 124 -10.45 -16.05 48.24
N PRO A 125 -11.01 -16.18 49.45
CA PRO A 125 -12.38 -16.67 49.67
C PRO A 125 -13.44 -15.76 49.05
N ASP A 126 -13.13 -14.47 48.85
CA ASP A 126 -14.06 -13.48 48.31
C ASP A 126 -14.10 -13.47 46.77
N ILE A 127 -13.21 -14.20 46.10
CA ILE A 127 -13.17 -14.28 44.64
C ILE A 127 -14.15 -15.34 44.17
N THR A 128 -15.25 -14.91 43.53
CA THR A 128 -16.25 -15.80 42.93
C THR A 128 -16.69 -15.25 41.57
N ASN A 129 -17.31 -16.10 40.74
CA ASN A 129 -17.96 -15.72 39.46
C ASN A 129 -17.05 -14.96 38.49
N ILE A 130 -15.95 -15.59 38.05
CA ILE A 130 -15.00 -14.99 37.11
C ILE A 130 -15.43 -15.24 35.67
N THR A 131 -15.59 -14.17 34.89
CA THR A 131 -15.83 -14.24 33.45
C THR A 131 -14.64 -13.69 32.68
N VAL A 132 -14.14 -14.46 31.71
CA VAL A 132 -13.19 -13.99 30.71
C VAL A 132 -13.95 -13.13 29.71
N LYS A 133 -13.86 -11.81 29.84
CA LYS A 133 -14.51 -10.88 28.90
C LYS A 133 -13.88 -10.97 27.51
N HIS A 134 -12.56 -11.04 27.44
CA HIS A 134 -11.82 -11.22 26.20
C HIS A 134 -10.47 -11.87 26.44
N LEU A 135 -10.11 -12.83 25.59
CA LEU A 135 -8.79 -13.42 25.49
C LEU A 135 -8.46 -13.56 24.01
N SER A 136 -7.36 -13.00 23.55
CA SER A 136 -6.89 -13.13 22.16
C SER A 136 -5.43 -13.52 22.10
N GLY A 137 -5.09 -14.37 21.12
CA GLY A 137 -3.70 -14.53 20.72
C GLY A 137 -3.15 -13.24 20.12
N SER A 138 -1.83 -13.10 20.07
CA SER A 138 -1.21 -11.91 19.48
C SER A 138 -1.27 -11.95 17.94
N GLY A 139 -1.14 -10.78 17.31
CA GLY A 139 -1.00 -10.66 15.85
C GLY A 139 0.35 -11.19 15.37
N ALA A 140 0.38 -11.67 14.13
CA ALA A 140 1.62 -12.07 13.48
C ALA A 140 2.36 -10.86 12.87
N GLY A 141 3.63 -11.04 12.50
CA GLY A 141 4.40 -10.04 11.77
C GLY A 141 4.21 -10.12 10.26
N GLY A 142 4.33 -8.98 9.58
CA GLY A 142 4.31 -8.88 8.12
C GLY A 142 5.62 -9.35 7.48
N GLY A 143 5.59 -9.72 6.20
CA GLY A 143 6.78 -10.11 5.44
C GLY A 143 7.62 -8.92 4.99
N GLY A 144 8.90 -9.16 4.67
CA GLY A 144 9.80 -8.14 4.12
C GLY A 144 9.58 -7.85 2.62
N ALA A 145 10.13 -6.73 2.14
CA ALA A 145 10.11 -6.33 0.74
C ALA A 145 11.34 -6.80 -0.05
N SER A 146 11.17 -7.04 -1.34
CA SER A 146 12.24 -7.28 -2.31
C SER A 146 12.31 -6.15 -3.33
N TRP A 147 13.49 -5.93 -3.91
CA TRP A 147 13.70 -4.99 -4.98
C TRP A 147 14.67 -5.55 -6.00
N GLY A 148 14.47 -5.18 -7.26
CA GLY A 148 15.36 -5.49 -8.35
C GLY A 148 15.47 -4.30 -9.29
N SER A 149 16.64 -4.07 -9.85
CA SER A 149 16.79 -3.14 -10.97
C SER A 149 16.57 -3.93 -12.25
N SER A 150 15.66 -3.48 -13.11
CA SER A 150 15.60 -3.97 -14.49
C SER A 150 16.85 -3.51 -15.21
N GLY A 151 17.55 -4.43 -15.86
CA GLY A 151 18.82 -4.18 -16.53
C GLY A 151 19.98 -4.80 -15.76
N GLY A 152 20.81 -5.55 -16.48
CA GLY A 152 22.00 -6.17 -15.93
C GLY A 152 23.02 -5.13 -15.46
N SER A 153 24.22 -5.59 -15.11
CA SER A 153 25.30 -4.70 -14.65
C SER A 153 25.46 -3.47 -15.57
N GLY A 154 25.25 -2.26 -15.03
CA GLY A 154 25.30 -1.00 -15.78
C GLY A 154 23.98 -0.53 -16.41
N GLY A 155 22.84 -1.14 -16.10
CA GLY A 155 21.52 -0.71 -16.59
C GLY A 155 21.25 -1.10 -18.04
N ALA A 156 21.94 -2.11 -18.56
CA ALA A 156 21.78 -2.62 -19.92
C ALA A 156 20.62 -3.63 -19.99
N PRO A 157 19.83 -3.66 -21.08
CA PRO A 157 18.72 -4.60 -21.20
C PRO A 157 19.21 -6.05 -21.22
N THR A 158 18.39 -6.95 -20.70
CA THR A 158 18.68 -8.39 -20.55
C THR A 158 17.65 -9.28 -21.23
N SER A 159 16.44 -8.76 -21.47
CA SER A 159 15.35 -9.51 -22.10
C SER A 159 14.36 -8.59 -22.83
N GLN A 160 13.42 -9.18 -23.56
CA GLN A 160 12.32 -8.45 -24.21
C GLN A 160 11.46 -7.65 -23.21
N ALA A 161 11.28 -8.17 -21.99
CA ALA A 161 10.51 -7.48 -20.95
C ALA A 161 11.10 -6.11 -20.56
N ASP A 162 12.42 -5.93 -20.70
CA ASP A 162 13.08 -4.64 -20.44
C ASP A 162 12.76 -3.61 -21.55
N CYS A 163 12.34 -4.06 -22.74
CA CYS A 163 12.09 -3.23 -23.92
C CYS A 163 10.59 -3.00 -24.22
N ASP A 164 9.71 -3.85 -23.70
CA ASP A 164 8.26 -3.79 -23.90
C ASP A 164 7.63 -2.43 -23.49
N PRO A 165 8.02 -1.80 -22.37
CA PRO A 165 7.46 -0.49 -21.97
C PRO A 165 7.70 0.62 -23.00
N PHE A 166 8.73 0.48 -23.82
CA PHE A 166 9.11 1.45 -24.86
C PHE A 166 8.62 1.05 -26.25
N ASN A 167 7.84 -0.04 -26.36
CA ASN A 167 7.44 -0.64 -27.63
C ASN A 167 8.65 -0.90 -28.55
N ALA A 168 9.72 -1.39 -27.94
CA ALA A 168 11.00 -1.67 -28.56
C ALA A 168 11.26 -3.19 -28.64
N LEU A 169 12.13 -3.60 -29.55
CA LEU A 169 12.63 -4.96 -29.68
C LEU A 169 13.93 -5.12 -28.90
N PHE A 170 14.02 -6.16 -28.09
CA PHE A 170 15.29 -6.60 -27.52
C PHE A 170 16.14 -7.32 -28.57
N ILE A 171 17.32 -6.78 -28.84
CA ILE A 171 18.30 -7.40 -29.72
C ILE A 171 19.51 -7.83 -28.88
N PRO A 172 19.75 -9.14 -28.71
CA PRO A 172 20.92 -9.67 -28.02
C PRO A 172 22.24 -9.21 -28.64
N ALA A 173 23.27 -9.03 -27.80
CA ALA A 173 24.63 -8.66 -28.16
C ALA A 173 25.19 -9.37 -29.41
N LYS A 174 24.96 -10.68 -29.56
CA LYS A 174 25.42 -11.49 -30.70
C LYS A 174 24.90 -11.04 -32.06
N TYR A 175 23.82 -10.26 -32.12
CA TYR A 175 23.24 -9.73 -33.34
C TYR A 175 23.60 -8.26 -33.60
N ASN A 176 24.38 -7.62 -32.71
CA ASN A 176 24.75 -6.21 -32.77
C ASN A 176 26.22 -5.99 -33.22
N GLY A 177 26.76 -6.94 -33.98
CA GLY A 177 28.11 -6.85 -34.57
C GLY A 177 29.23 -7.24 -33.59
N THR A 178 30.48 -7.06 -34.02
CA THR A 178 31.67 -7.39 -33.22
C THR A 178 31.73 -6.52 -31.96
N GLY A 179 31.79 -7.14 -30.78
CA GLY A 179 31.74 -6.43 -29.51
C GLY A 179 30.37 -5.81 -29.19
N GLY A 180 29.31 -6.26 -29.89
CA GLY A 180 27.95 -5.77 -29.70
C GLY A 180 27.46 -5.95 -28.27
N LYS A 181 26.58 -5.06 -27.83
CA LYS A 181 25.92 -5.08 -26.52
C LYS A 181 24.44 -5.42 -26.69
N ASN A 182 23.77 -5.79 -25.61
CA ASN A 182 22.32 -5.93 -25.64
C ASN A 182 21.66 -4.56 -25.83
N LEU A 183 20.64 -4.49 -26.68
CA LEU A 183 19.95 -3.23 -27.01
C LEU A 183 18.44 -3.40 -26.94
N CYS A 184 17.74 -2.35 -26.49
CA CYS A 184 16.36 -2.12 -26.89
C CYS A 184 16.37 -1.24 -28.14
N VAL A 185 15.61 -1.61 -29.17
CA VAL A 185 15.54 -0.87 -30.43
C VAL A 185 14.08 -0.59 -30.76
N THR A 186 13.71 0.68 -30.87
CA THR A 186 12.34 1.10 -31.21
C THR A 186 11.85 0.43 -32.48
N LYS A 187 10.62 -0.10 -32.49
CA LYS A 187 10.08 -0.80 -33.66
C LYS A 187 9.61 0.16 -34.76
N TYR A 188 9.16 1.35 -34.37
CA TYR A 188 8.50 2.36 -35.21
C TYR A 188 9.40 3.58 -35.44
N ASN A 189 9.14 4.36 -36.50
CA ASN A 189 9.92 5.56 -36.79
C ASN A 189 9.71 6.63 -35.72
N VAL A 190 10.77 7.43 -35.50
CA VAL A 190 10.63 8.74 -34.86
C VAL A 190 9.51 9.52 -35.55
N GLY A 191 8.56 10.04 -34.78
CA GLY A 191 7.42 10.83 -35.24
C GLY A 191 6.19 10.02 -35.68
N ASP A 192 6.28 8.69 -35.71
CA ASP A 192 5.13 7.82 -35.96
C ASP A 192 4.45 7.39 -34.66
N THR A 193 3.20 6.95 -34.79
CA THR A 193 2.44 6.40 -33.67
C THR A 193 3.17 5.21 -33.06
N ASN A 194 3.29 5.20 -31.74
CA ASN A 194 4.04 4.23 -30.93
C ASN A 194 5.58 4.25 -31.13
N GLY A 195 6.11 5.22 -31.86
CA GLY A 195 7.54 5.49 -31.96
C GLY A 195 7.99 6.66 -31.06
N PRO A 196 9.29 6.99 -31.07
CA PRO A 196 9.82 8.16 -30.39
C PRO A 196 9.18 9.46 -30.87
N THR A 197 9.03 10.43 -29.98
CA THR A 197 8.55 11.77 -30.33
C THR A 197 9.61 12.56 -31.09
N ILE A 198 9.18 13.42 -32.03
CA ILE A 198 10.06 14.37 -32.69
C ILE A 198 10.52 15.43 -31.66
N ALA A 199 11.80 15.78 -31.65
CA ALA A 199 12.34 16.82 -30.77
C ALA A 199 11.69 18.19 -31.05
N ASN A 200 11.50 18.99 -30.01
CA ASN A 200 10.94 20.34 -30.13
C ASN A 200 11.77 21.29 -31.01
N SER A 201 13.08 21.01 -31.19
CA SER A 201 13.98 21.77 -32.06
C SER A 201 13.76 21.51 -33.55
N THR A 202 13.04 20.44 -33.90
CA THR A 202 12.90 19.96 -35.27
C THR A 202 11.66 20.57 -35.96
N THR A 203 11.86 21.07 -37.19
CA THR A 203 10.77 21.52 -38.05
C THR A 203 10.03 20.32 -38.63
N THR A 204 8.73 20.20 -38.37
CA THR A 204 7.90 19.13 -38.92
C THR A 204 7.09 19.65 -40.10
N VAL A 205 7.14 18.95 -41.23
CA VAL A 205 6.43 19.28 -42.46
C VAL A 205 5.49 18.14 -42.87
N THR A 206 4.30 18.47 -43.34
CA THR A 206 3.40 17.51 -43.98
C THR A 206 3.65 17.50 -45.48
N THR A 207 3.93 16.33 -46.07
CA THR A 207 4.33 16.18 -47.48
C THR A 207 3.30 16.72 -48.49
N GLU A 208 2.03 16.82 -48.09
CA GLU A 208 0.92 17.29 -48.90
C GLU A 208 0.74 18.82 -48.87
N SER A 209 1.39 19.53 -47.94
CA SER A 209 1.18 20.98 -47.77
C SER A 209 1.89 21.82 -48.82
N GLY A 210 2.84 21.25 -49.57
CA GLY A 210 3.73 21.99 -50.48
C GLY A 210 4.75 22.88 -49.77
N THR A 211 4.84 22.81 -48.43
CA THR A 211 5.79 23.59 -47.64
C THR A 211 7.19 23.00 -47.76
N ARG A 212 8.18 23.84 -48.01
CA ARG A 212 9.60 23.47 -48.04
C ARG A 212 10.22 23.57 -46.65
N CYS A 213 11.11 22.63 -46.30
CA CYS A 213 11.88 22.69 -45.06
C CYS A 213 13.34 23.11 -45.32
N ASP A 214 13.67 24.36 -45.01
CA ASP A 214 15.02 24.90 -45.18
C ASP A 214 15.87 24.85 -43.89
N ALA A 215 15.29 24.47 -42.74
CA ALA A 215 15.99 24.26 -41.48
C ALA A 215 16.92 23.04 -41.54
N THR A 216 17.98 22.97 -40.73
CA THR A 216 18.87 21.78 -40.69
C THR A 216 18.17 20.54 -40.12
N GLU A 217 17.31 20.73 -39.12
CA GLU A 217 16.48 19.71 -38.50
C GLU A 217 15.07 19.69 -39.11
N CYS A 218 14.83 18.74 -40.01
CA CYS A 218 13.53 18.55 -40.66
C CYS A 218 13.04 17.11 -40.51
N CYS A 219 11.74 16.96 -40.25
CA CYS A 219 11.02 15.69 -40.38
C CYS A 219 9.78 15.87 -41.27
N TRP A 220 9.51 14.92 -42.15
CA TRP A 220 8.38 14.92 -43.07
C TRP A 220 7.41 13.79 -42.71
N ARG A 221 6.13 14.14 -42.59
CA ARG A 221 5.00 13.23 -42.30
C ARG A 221 3.99 13.25 -43.45
N GLY A 222 3.13 12.25 -43.51
CA GLY A 222 2.15 12.10 -44.60
C GLY A 222 2.64 11.07 -45.63
N THR A 223 2.24 11.21 -46.88
CA THR A 223 2.60 10.29 -47.97
C THR A 223 4.09 10.43 -48.34
N THR A 224 4.92 9.58 -47.75
CA THR A 224 6.38 9.56 -47.94
C THR A 224 6.86 8.48 -48.91
N SER A 225 5.93 7.67 -49.45
CA SER A 225 6.23 6.65 -50.44
C SER A 225 5.30 6.73 -51.65
N SER A 226 5.86 6.58 -52.86
CA SER A 226 5.09 6.58 -54.12
C SER A 226 4.47 5.22 -54.45
N SER A 227 5.11 4.15 -53.97
CA SER A 227 4.65 2.77 -54.13
C SER A 227 4.94 2.01 -52.84
N CYS A 228 3.87 1.60 -52.16
CA CYS A 228 3.95 1.04 -50.81
C CYS A 228 2.93 -0.07 -50.58
N THR A 229 3.08 -0.80 -49.49
CA THR A 229 2.04 -1.69 -48.97
C THR A 229 1.58 -1.22 -47.59
N ALA A 230 0.26 -1.17 -47.38
CA ALA A 230 -0.33 -0.70 -46.14
C ALA A 230 -0.19 -1.70 -44.96
N SER A 231 -0.04 -2.98 -45.26
CA SER A 231 0.10 -4.08 -44.30
C SER A 231 0.86 -5.24 -44.93
N GLY A 232 1.27 -6.21 -44.12
CA GLY A 232 1.92 -7.43 -44.59
C GLY A 232 1.68 -8.62 -43.66
N SER A 233 1.76 -9.84 -44.20
CA SER A 233 1.66 -11.07 -43.42
C SER A 233 2.57 -12.15 -43.99
N TRP A 234 3.29 -12.83 -43.10
CA TRP A 234 4.23 -13.89 -43.44
C TRP A 234 4.24 -14.96 -42.34
N SER A 235 3.90 -16.20 -42.69
CA SER A 235 4.07 -17.39 -41.83
C SER A 235 3.62 -17.22 -40.38
N GLY A 236 2.41 -16.69 -40.15
CA GLY A 236 1.85 -16.48 -38.81
C GLY A 236 2.15 -15.12 -38.17
N HIS A 237 3.05 -14.34 -38.77
CA HIS A 237 3.33 -12.97 -38.38
C HIS A 237 2.59 -11.99 -39.28
N SER A 238 2.19 -10.84 -38.72
CA SER A 238 1.53 -9.79 -39.49
C SER A 238 1.88 -8.40 -38.98
N THR A 239 1.65 -7.39 -39.80
CA THR A 239 1.78 -6.00 -39.41
C THR A 239 0.77 -5.11 -40.14
N SER A 240 0.23 -4.13 -39.41
CA SER A 240 -0.57 -3.03 -39.93
C SER A 240 0.22 -1.73 -40.07
N TYR A 241 1.54 -1.75 -39.77
CA TYR A 241 2.36 -0.55 -39.86
C TYR A 241 2.77 -0.26 -41.30
N SER A 242 1.97 0.59 -41.93
CA SER A 242 2.04 0.96 -43.33
C SER A 242 3.42 1.47 -43.77
N GLY A 243 3.85 1.06 -44.97
CA GLY A 243 5.01 1.64 -45.65
C GLY A 243 4.71 2.98 -46.33
N CYS A 244 3.44 3.37 -46.45
CA CYS A 244 3.04 4.53 -47.25
C CYS A 244 3.31 5.88 -46.57
N ILE A 245 3.26 5.89 -45.23
CA ILE A 245 3.13 7.13 -44.44
C ILE A 245 4.16 7.27 -43.31
N ARG A 246 5.32 6.63 -43.47
CA ARG A 246 6.33 6.60 -42.42
C ARG A 246 7.05 7.94 -42.33
N THR A 247 7.16 8.49 -41.12
CA THR A 247 7.90 9.74 -40.91
C THR A 247 9.38 9.56 -41.25
N VAL A 248 9.93 10.46 -42.05
CA VAL A 248 11.35 10.47 -42.41
C VAL A 248 11.99 11.79 -41.99
N CYS A 249 13.25 11.79 -41.62
CA CYS A 249 13.93 12.94 -41.04
C CYS A 249 15.33 13.13 -41.62
N THR A 250 15.84 14.36 -41.56
CA THR A 250 17.28 14.61 -41.71
C THR A 250 18.05 13.93 -40.60
N TRP A 251 19.35 13.67 -40.81
CA TRP A 251 20.17 13.00 -39.79
C TRP A 251 20.16 13.78 -38.47
N GLN A 252 20.27 15.11 -38.54
CA GLN A 252 20.29 15.97 -37.37
C GLN A 252 18.96 15.90 -36.59
N ALA A 253 17.83 15.98 -37.29
CA ALA A 253 16.51 15.83 -36.67
C ALA A 253 16.31 14.45 -36.03
N ALA A 254 16.76 13.39 -36.71
CA ALA A 254 16.71 12.03 -36.20
C ALA A 254 17.56 11.86 -34.92
N ASN A 255 18.79 12.39 -34.94
CA ASN A 255 19.69 12.33 -33.79
C ASN A 255 19.16 13.13 -32.59
N SER A 256 18.77 14.39 -32.82
CA SER A 256 18.19 15.26 -31.79
C SER A 256 16.91 14.65 -31.20
N SER A 257 16.06 14.05 -32.02
CA SER A 257 14.84 13.37 -31.56
C SER A 257 15.14 12.15 -30.70
N CYS A 258 16.09 11.29 -31.10
CA CYS A 258 16.48 10.16 -30.26
C CYS A 258 17.08 10.62 -28.92
N GLN A 259 17.97 11.62 -28.94
CA GLN A 259 18.61 12.12 -27.72
C GLN A 259 17.62 12.85 -26.78
N ALA A 260 16.63 13.54 -27.33
CA ALA A 260 15.61 14.23 -26.53
C ALA A 260 14.51 13.28 -26.03
N TRP A 261 14.36 12.09 -26.62
CA TRP A 261 13.33 11.14 -26.24
C TRP A 261 13.63 10.49 -24.89
N ALA A 262 12.85 10.85 -23.88
CA ALA A 262 12.98 10.39 -22.50
C ALA A 262 11.65 9.80 -22.01
N PRO A 263 11.22 8.63 -22.54
CA PRO A 263 10.07 7.93 -21.99
C PRO A 263 10.32 7.52 -20.52
N SER A 264 9.23 7.29 -19.77
CA SER A 264 9.31 6.95 -18.35
C SER A 264 10.25 5.77 -18.10
N GLY A 265 11.15 5.90 -17.13
CA GLY A 265 12.20 4.92 -16.85
C GLY A 265 13.54 5.17 -17.58
N THR A 266 13.63 6.23 -18.39
CA THR A 266 14.87 6.71 -19.05
C THR A 266 14.99 8.24 -18.96
N SER A 267 16.16 8.77 -19.27
CA SER A 267 16.50 10.19 -19.28
C SER A 267 16.89 10.67 -20.68
N ALA A 268 16.81 11.99 -20.90
CA ALA A 268 17.33 12.59 -22.13
C ALA A 268 18.84 12.28 -22.27
N GLY A 269 19.24 11.79 -23.43
CA GLY A 269 20.59 11.31 -23.73
C GLY A 269 20.78 9.80 -23.63
N ASP A 270 19.86 9.05 -23.01
CA ASP A 270 19.96 7.59 -22.90
C ASP A 270 19.72 6.90 -24.26
N TRP A 271 18.79 7.45 -25.04
CA TRP A 271 18.46 6.97 -26.37
C TRP A 271 19.30 7.66 -27.43
N ARG A 272 19.77 6.89 -28.42
CA ARG A 272 20.60 7.38 -29.53
C ARG A 272 20.25 6.71 -30.85
N LEU A 273 20.78 7.22 -31.96
CA LEU A 273 20.79 6.48 -33.21
C LEU A 273 21.67 5.21 -33.08
N PRO A 274 21.35 4.13 -33.81
CA PRO A 274 22.19 2.94 -33.85
C PRO A 274 23.53 3.27 -34.51
N THR A 275 24.60 2.65 -34.04
CA THR A 275 25.92 2.76 -34.66
C THR A 275 25.98 1.93 -35.94
N GLN A 276 26.95 2.24 -36.81
CA GLN A 276 27.21 1.42 -38.00
C GLN A 276 27.52 -0.04 -37.66
N ASN A 277 28.24 -0.31 -36.56
CA ASN A 277 28.59 -1.68 -36.18
C ASN A 277 27.36 -2.49 -35.76
N GLU A 278 26.43 -1.87 -35.03
CA GLU A 278 25.15 -2.47 -34.67
C GLU A 278 24.33 -2.80 -35.93
N MET A 279 24.21 -1.86 -36.86
CA MET A 279 23.47 -2.08 -38.11
C MET A 279 24.12 -3.09 -39.06
N LYS A 280 25.46 -3.20 -39.08
CA LYS A 280 26.16 -4.31 -39.76
C LYS A 280 25.81 -5.67 -39.12
N GLY A 281 25.72 -5.70 -37.80
CA GLY A 281 25.23 -6.87 -37.06
C GLY A 281 23.82 -7.27 -37.49
N TRP A 282 22.91 -6.30 -37.57
CA TRP A 282 21.54 -6.50 -38.02
C TRP A 282 21.48 -6.98 -39.45
N ALA A 283 22.30 -6.41 -40.34
CA ALA A 283 22.40 -6.83 -41.75
C ALA A 283 22.72 -8.31 -41.90
N ASN A 284 23.69 -8.81 -41.13
CA ASN A 284 24.07 -10.22 -41.12
C ASN A 284 22.99 -11.14 -40.50
N ASN A 285 22.02 -10.57 -39.77
CA ASN A 285 21.01 -11.31 -39.01
C ASN A 285 19.59 -10.82 -39.30
N ILE A 286 19.33 -10.27 -40.49
CA ILE A 286 18.12 -9.48 -40.74
C ILE A 286 16.82 -10.27 -40.55
N GLY A 287 16.81 -11.57 -40.86
CA GLY A 287 15.66 -12.47 -40.62
C GLY A 287 15.42 -12.83 -39.14
N ARG A 288 16.36 -12.51 -38.25
CA ARG A 288 16.18 -12.61 -36.79
C ARG A 288 15.75 -11.30 -36.15
N VAL A 289 15.94 -10.19 -36.86
CA VAL A 289 15.76 -8.84 -36.33
C VAL A 289 14.53 -8.17 -36.94
N SER A 290 14.20 -8.42 -38.20
CA SER A 290 13.16 -7.66 -38.92
C SER A 290 12.35 -8.50 -39.91
N THR A 291 12.99 -9.11 -40.92
CA THR A 291 12.26 -9.70 -42.05
C THR A 291 11.51 -10.96 -41.62
N TYR A 292 10.29 -11.11 -42.12
CA TYR A 292 9.33 -12.19 -41.84
C TYR A 292 8.76 -12.22 -40.41
N LEU A 293 9.07 -11.23 -39.57
CA LEU A 293 8.62 -11.18 -38.18
C LEU A 293 7.40 -10.28 -37.94
N GLY A 294 6.95 -9.50 -38.94
CA GLY A 294 5.82 -8.59 -38.78
C GLY A 294 5.99 -7.65 -37.58
N SER A 295 4.98 -7.57 -36.70
CA SER A 295 5.02 -6.81 -35.44
C SER A 295 6.02 -7.32 -34.40
N ASP A 296 6.51 -8.55 -34.55
CA ASP A 296 7.40 -9.17 -33.57
C ASP A 296 8.85 -8.72 -33.76
N GLY A 297 9.21 -8.27 -34.97
CA GLY A 297 10.54 -7.74 -35.29
C GLY A 297 10.61 -6.21 -35.32
N LEU A 298 11.77 -5.71 -35.73
CA LEU A 298 11.90 -4.34 -36.19
C LEU A 298 11.02 -4.19 -37.41
N GLN A 299 10.11 -3.24 -37.35
CA GLN A 299 9.21 -2.98 -38.46
C GLN A 299 9.93 -2.06 -39.44
N LEU A 300 11.06 -2.51 -40.00
CA LEU A 300 11.72 -1.83 -41.12
C LEU A 300 10.84 -1.92 -42.35
N CYS A 301 11.22 -1.29 -43.45
CA CYS A 301 10.43 -1.31 -44.66
C CYS A 301 11.33 -1.42 -45.88
N ASP A 302 10.89 -2.21 -46.85
CA ASP A 302 11.67 -2.63 -47.99
C ASP A 302 11.45 -1.69 -49.19
N THR A 303 12.53 -1.16 -49.74
CA THR A 303 12.47 -0.25 -50.89
C THR A 303 12.08 -0.98 -52.17
N GLY A 304 12.54 -2.22 -52.37
CA GLY A 304 12.44 -2.93 -53.65
C GLY A 304 11.22 -3.83 -53.80
N SER A 305 10.68 -4.36 -52.70
CA SER A 305 9.68 -5.43 -52.73
C SER A 305 8.86 -5.53 -51.43
N SER A 306 8.10 -6.62 -51.26
CA SER A 306 7.44 -6.98 -50.00
C SER A 306 8.03 -8.25 -49.37
N TYR A 307 9.35 -8.42 -49.50
CA TYR A 307 10.05 -9.63 -49.08
C TYR A 307 10.26 -9.68 -47.57
N GLY A 308 9.28 -10.25 -46.85
CA GLY A 308 9.29 -10.34 -45.39
C GLY A 308 9.09 -9.01 -44.66
N SER A 309 8.86 -7.91 -45.39
CA SER A 309 8.56 -6.60 -44.84
C SER A 309 7.61 -5.84 -45.75
N VAL A 310 6.93 -4.83 -45.23
CA VAL A 310 6.10 -3.94 -46.05
C VAL A 310 6.98 -3.15 -47.01
N ARG A 311 6.45 -2.82 -48.19
CA ARG A 311 7.13 -2.03 -49.21
C ARG A 311 6.99 -0.53 -48.94
N CYS A 312 8.05 0.22 -49.19
CA CYS A 312 8.04 1.68 -49.24
C CYS A 312 9.13 2.20 -50.18
N TYR A 313 8.73 2.41 -51.43
CA TYR A 313 9.60 3.04 -52.42
C TYR A 313 9.77 4.54 -52.14
N TYR A 314 10.86 5.14 -52.64
CA TYR A 314 11.12 6.56 -52.45
C TYR A 314 10.03 7.44 -53.08
N TYR A 315 9.93 8.70 -52.65
CA TYR A 315 9.02 9.67 -53.23
C TYR A 315 9.54 11.10 -53.23
N TYR A 316 9.36 11.86 -54.31
CA TYR A 316 9.78 13.26 -54.41
C TYR A 316 8.74 14.22 -53.82
N ARG A 317 8.48 14.10 -52.50
CA ARG A 317 7.58 15.00 -51.76
C ARG A 317 8.17 15.58 -50.47
N CYS A 318 9.40 15.24 -50.14
CA CYS A 318 10.08 15.77 -48.97
C CYS A 318 10.76 17.09 -49.34
N SER A 319 9.96 18.12 -49.66
CA SER A 319 10.49 19.40 -50.14
C SER A 319 11.47 20.01 -49.13
N GLY A 320 12.67 20.33 -49.61
CA GLY A 320 13.79 20.82 -48.80
C GLY A 320 14.80 19.73 -48.45
N ALA A 321 14.43 18.45 -48.45
CA ALA A 321 15.37 17.34 -48.32
C ALA A 321 16.34 17.31 -49.51
N TYR A 322 17.43 16.53 -49.40
CA TYR A 322 18.29 16.30 -50.55
C TYR A 322 17.48 15.71 -51.72
N SER A 323 17.58 16.31 -52.91
CA SER A 323 16.77 15.97 -54.10
C SER A 323 15.25 16.01 -53.90
N ASP A 324 14.76 16.69 -52.85
CA ASP A 324 13.36 16.68 -52.40
C ASP A 324 12.78 15.26 -52.15
N GLY A 325 13.66 14.27 -51.94
CA GLY A 325 13.31 12.85 -51.87
C GLY A 325 13.05 12.37 -50.44
N CYS A 326 11.96 11.63 -50.27
CA CYS A 326 11.62 10.82 -49.11
C CYS A 326 12.12 9.39 -49.33
N TYR A 327 12.86 8.84 -48.38
CA TYR A 327 13.46 7.51 -48.49
C TYR A 327 13.12 6.66 -47.25
N PRO A 328 11.86 6.25 -47.08
CA PRO A 328 11.38 5.52 -45.90
C PRO A 328 12.02 4.13 -45.71
N GLY A 329 12.59 3.52 -46.75
CA GLY A 329 13.31 2.25 -46.63
C GLY A 329 14.75 2.37 -46.12
N GLY A 330 15.30 3.58 -46.09
CA GLY A 330 16.62 3.88 -45.52
C GLY A 330 16.53 4.20 -44.04
N VAL A 331 17.52 3.77 -43.25
CA VAL A 331 17.60 3.97 -41.80
C VAL A 331 18.91 4.65 -41.44
N TRP A 332 18.85 5.75 -40.71
CA TRP A 332 20.04 6.48 -40.25
C TRP A 332 20.88 5.70 -39.23
N SER A 333 22.22 5.78 -39.36
CA SER A 333 23.22 5.40 -38.34
C SER A 333 23.94 6.60 -37.76
N SER A 334 24.61 6.37 -36.63
CA SER A 334 25.71 7.18 -36.12
C SER A 334 27.07 6.55 -36.49
N PRO A 335 28.12 7.35 -36.78
CA PRO A 335 28.15 8.82 -36.88
C PRO A 335 27.35 9.35 -38.09
N SER A 336 27.27 10.69 -38.22
CA SER A 336 26.48 11.36 -39.25
C SER A 336 26.85 10.98 -40.68
N GLY A 337 25.85 11.06 -41.58
CA GLY A 337 26.01 10.82 -43.01
C GLY A 337 26.00 9.36 -43.44
N TYR A 338 25.67 8.42 -42.54
CA TYR A 338 25.62 7.00 -42.87
C TYR A 338 24.23 6.40 -42.70
N ASN A 339 23.77 5.62 -43.67
CA ASN A 339 22.50 4.90 -43.61
C ASN A 339 22.65 3.41 -44.00
N PHE A 340 21.58 2.65 -43.79
CA PHE A 340 21.39 1.31 -44.32
C PHE A 340 20.00 1.22 -44.97
N ASP A 341 19.90 0.50 -46.08
CA ASP A 341 18.65 0.34 -46.83
C ASP A 341 18.20 -1.12 -46.81
N LEU A 342 16.93 -1.37 -46.50
CA LEU A 342 16.35 -2.69 -46.73
C LEU A 342 15.89 -2.77 -48.19
N TYR A 343 16.55 -3.63 -48.98
CA TYR A 343 16.27 -3.81 -50.39
C TYR A 343 16.12 -5.28 -50.72
N SER A 344 14.90 -5.68 -51.11
CA SER A 344 14.58 -7.05 -51.51
C SER A 344 14.95 -8.09 -50.44
N GLY A 345 14.65 -7.79 -49.18
CA GLY A 345 14.91 -8.63 -48.02
C GLY A 345 16.31 -8.53 -47.43
N ILE A 346 17.21 -7.78 -48.07
CA ILE A 346 18.62 -7.64 -47.68
C ILE A 346 18.83 -6.24 -47.11
N PHE A 347 19.38 -6.14 -45.91
CA PHE A 347 19.71 -4.87 -45.28
C PHE A 347 21.16 -4.49 -45.63
N ILE A 348 21.32 -3.52 -46.52
CA ILE A 348 22.58 -3.19 -47.19
C ILE A 348 23.13 -1.87 -46.64
N GLY A 349 24.44 -1.81 -46.39
CA GLY A 349 25.13 -0.60 -45.96
C GLY A 349 26.49 -0.90 -45.31
N PRO A 350 27.16 0.11 -44.76
CA PRO A 350 26.72 1.51 -44.70
C PRO A 350 26.87 2.23 -46.05
N GLY A 351 25.86 2.97 -46.46
CA GLY A 351 25.95 3.96 -47.52
C GLY A 351 26.37 5.32 -46.96
N SER A 352 27.10 6.13 -47.73
CA SER A 352 27.51 7.49 -47.35
C SER A 352 26.69 8.51 -48.13
N TYR A 353 25.95 9.35 -47.42
CA TYR A 353 24.98 10.30 -47.98
C TYR A 353 25.02 11.64 -47.27
N ASP A 354 24.47 12.66 -47.93
CA ASP A 354 24.27 13.98 -47.33
C ASP A 354 23.33 13.88 -46.11
N VAL A 355 23.65 14.56 -45.02
CA VAL A 355 22.84 14.58 -43.78
C VAL A 355 21.43 15.17 -44.00
N ARG A 356 21.18 15.83 -45.14
CA ARG A 356 19.90 16.37 -45.60
C ARG A 356 18.97 15.35 -46.25
N PHE A 357 19.39 14.11 -46.49
CA PHE A 357 18.46 13.08 -46.95
C PHE A 357 17.34 12.85 -45.93
N ALA A 358 16.16 12.48 -46.39
CA ALA A 358 15.04 12.16 -45.52
C ALA A 358 14.90 10.63 -45.38
N PHE A 359 15.61 10.06 -44.40
CA PHE A 359 15.55 8.63 -44.07
C PHE A 359 14.73 8.35 -42.81
N SER A 360 14.32 7.10 -42.62
CA SER A 360 13.74 6.62 -41.37
C SER A 360 14.76 6.67 -40.23
N ALA A 361 14.25 6.78 -39.00
CA ALA A 361 15.08 6.78 -37.80
C ALA A 361 14.58 5.74 -36.79
N ARG A 362 15.52 5.04 -36.17
CA ARG A 362 15.31 4.11 -35.06
C ARG A 362 16.18 4.59 -33.91
N CYS A 363 15.63 4.64 -32.71
CA CYS A 363 16.40 4.92 -31.50
C CYS A 363 16.74 3.59 -30.79
N VAL A 364 17.93 3.54 -30.21
CA VAL A 364 18.43 2.40 -29.42
C VAL A 364 18.80 2.84 -28.01
N LEU A 365 18.56 1.94 -27.05
CA LEU A 365 18.94 2.07 -25.65
C LEU A 365 19.90 0.93 -25.32
N GLU A 366 21.10 1.29 -24.88
CA GLU A 366 22.18 0.36 -24.52
C GLU A 366 22.35 0.23 -23.00
N SER A 367 22.13 1.33 -22.30
CA SER A 367 22.23 1.48 -20.84
C SER A 367 21.35 2.66 -20.43
N GLY A 368 21.02 2.77 -19.14
CA GLY A 368 20.15 3.85 -18.63
C GLY A 368 18.75 3.39 -18.23
N LEU A 369 18.48 2.08 -18.23
CA LEU A 369 17.28 1.55 -17.58
C LEU A 369 17.33 1.86 -16.09
N SER A 370 16.38 2.69 -15.63
CA SER A 370 16.27 3.12 -14.24
C SER A 370 15.04 2.53 -13.52
N SER A 371 14.42 1.49 -14.07
CA SER A 371 13.25 0.89 -13.42
C SER A 371 13.69 -0.02 -12.27
N ASN A 372 13.64 0.53 -11.06
CA ASN A 372 13.66 -0.29 -9.86
C ASN A 372 12.25 -0.88 -9.73
N THR A 373 12.14 -2.20 -9.85
CA THR A 373 10.93 -2.91 -9.45
C THR A 373 11.00 -3.14 -7.94
N THR A 374 9.95 -2.73 -7.21
CA THR A 374 9.78 -3.11 -5.81
C THR A 374 8.60 -4.06 -5.68
N LEU A 375 8.79 -5.13 -4.90
CA LEU A 375 7.79 -6.12 -4.54
C LEU A 375 7.65 -6.05 -3.02
N SER A 376 6.49 -5.66 -2.52
CA SER A 376 6.29 -5.52 -1.07
C SER A 376 5.87 -6.84 -0.41
N GLY A 377 6.12 -6.95 0.89
CA GLY A 377 5.69 -8.11 1.69
C GLY A 377 4.19 -8.08 2.01
N GLY A 378 3.62 -9.25 2.32
CA GLY A 378 2.24 -9.35 2.80
C GLY A 378 2.12 -9.03 4.29
N GLY A 379 0.93 -8.59 4.72
CA GLY A 379 0.62 -8.35 6.14
C GLY A 379 0.37 -9.64 6.91
N GLY A 380 0.62 -9.64 8.21
CA GLY A 380 0.32 -10.74 9.11
C GLY A 380 -1.19 -10.88 9.39
N GLY A 381 -1.60 -12.08 9.80
CA GLY A 381 -2.95 -12.38 10.26
C GLY A 381 -3.14 -12.10 11.76
N ALA A 382 -4.40 -11.89 12.17
CA ALA A 382 -4.76 -11.64 13.56
C ALA A 382 -4.90 -12.96 14.35
N GLY A 383 -4.69 -12.89 15.67
CA GLY A 383 -4.89 -14.03 16.56
C GLY A 383 -6.37 -14.38 16.73
N ALA A 384 -6.62 -15.66 17.04
CA ALA A 384 -7.95 -16.10 17.41
C ALA A 384 -8.34 -15.53 18.78
N TYR A 385 -9.64 -15.49 19.07
CA TYR A 385 -10.14 -14.92 20.32
C TYR A 385 -11.34 -15.64 20.92
N ILE A 386 -11.48 -15.47 22.23
CA ILE A 386 -12.58 -15.96 23.06
C ILE A 386 -13.19 -14.77 23.78
N LYS A 387 -14.53 -14.67 23.80
CA LYS A 387 -15.28 -13.63 24.53
C LYS A 387 -16.30 -14.26 25.47
N ASN A 388 -16.53 -13.57 26.58
CA ASN A 388 -17.57 -13.90 27.56
C ASN A 388 -17.56 -15.36 28.03
N TYR A 389 -16.38 -15.94 28.24
CA TYR A 389 -16.26 -17.31 28.73
C TYR A 389 -16.36 -17.34 30.26
N GLN A 390 -17.36 -18.04 30.78
CA GLN A 390 -17.54 -18.20 32.22
C GLN A 390 -16.61 -19.28 32.76
N ILE A 391 -15.71 -18.93 33.69
CA ILE A 391 -14.93 -19.94 34.40
C ILE A 391 -15.89 -20.68 35.35
N PRO A 392 -15.88 -22.03 35.38
CA PRO A 392 -16.75 -22.78 36.28
C PRO A 392 -16.49 -22.39 37.75
N SER A 393 -17.55 -22.00 38.47
CA SER A 393 -17.40 -21.47 39.83
C SER A 393 -16.78 -22.48 40.80
N ASN A 394 -17.03 -23.78 40.59
CA ASN A 394 -16.44 -24.85 41.38
C ASN A 394 -14.90 -24.87 41.29
N ILE A 395 -14.32 -24.52 40.13
CA ILE A 395 -12.86 -24.44 39.94
C ILE A 395 -12.27 -23.31 40.79
N ILE A 396 -12.96 -22.18 40.92
CA ILE A 396 -12.49 -21.07 41.75
C ILE A 396 -12.60 -21.43 43.23
N THR A 397 -13.76 -21.95 43.65
CA THR A 397 -14.01 -22.27 45.06
C THR A 397 -13.18 -23.45 45.56
N SER A 398 -12.80 -24.41 44.70
CA SER A 398 -11.98 -25.56 45.09
C SER A 398 -10.48 -25.25 45.20
N ASN A 399 -10.05 -24.07 44.75
CA ASN A 399 -8.63 -23.70 44.66
C ASN A 399 -8.29 -22.43 45.45
N ILE A 400 -9.03 -22.15 46.52
CA ILE A 400 -8.70 -21.08 47.49
C ILE A 400 -7.27 -21.30 48.01
N GLY A 401 -6.49 -20.23 48.05
CA GLY A 401 -5.05 -20.27 48.35
C GLY A 401 -4.15 -20.53 47.12
N GLY A 402 -4.75 -20.83 45.97
CA GLY A 402 -4.07 -20.91 44.67
C GLY A 402 -3.97 -19.55 43.96
N LYS A 403 -3.81 -19.57 42.63
CA LYS A 403 -3.66 -18.35 41.81
C LYS A 403 -4.26 -18.45 40.41
N ILE A 404 -4.66 -17.31 39.88
CA ILE A 404 -5.04 -17.09 38.49
C ILE A 404 -3.87 -16.42 37.78
N VAL A 405 -3.43 -16.99 36.66
CA VAL A 405 -2.38 -16.45 35.82
C VAL A 405 -3.02 -15.90 34.55
N LEU A 406 -2.78 -14.61 34.29
CA LEU A 406 -3.14 -13.94 33.05
C LEU A 406 -1.86 -13.71 32.25
N TYR A 407 -1.82 -14.21 31.02
CA TYR A 407 -0.67 -14.07 30.14
C TYR A 407 -1.09 -13.50 28.77
N ALA A 408 -0.51 -12.36 28.43
CA ALA A 408 -0.64 -11.71 27.13
C ALA A 408 0.67 -11.87 26.38
N ALA A 409 0.62 -12.59 25.25
CA ALA A 409 1.83 -12.91 24.49
C ALA A 409 2.30 -11.74 23.62
N ALA A 410 3.61 -11.68 23.36
CA ALA A 410 4.19 -10.74 22.40
C ALA A 410 3.73 -11.04 20.96
N GLY A 411 3.67 -10.03 20.10
CA GLY A 411 3.38 -10.21 18.68
C GLY A 411 4.49 -10.97 17.94
N GLY A 412 4.15 -11.45 16.74
CA GLY A 412 5.14 -11.99 15.82
C GLY A 412 6.07 -10.88 15.30
N SER A 413 7.35 -11.23 15.11
CA SER A 413 8.33 -10.36 14.47
C SER A 413 8.06 -10.19 12.96
N GLY A 414 8.30 -9.00 12.43
CA GLY A 414 8.29 -8.75 11.00
C GLY A 414 9.48 -9.40 10.28
N GLY A 415 9.30 -9.66 8.98
CA GLY A 415 10.32 -10.21 8.11
C GLY A 415 11.33 -9.17 7.64
N ASN A 416 12.57 -9.60 7.46
CA ASN A 416 13.64 -8.75 6.95
C ASN A 416 13.49 -8.54 5.45
N SER A 417 13.62 -7.28 5.03
CA SER A 417 13.68 -6.93 3.61
C SER A 417 14.99 -7.37 2.98
N ALA A 418 14.98 -7.56 1.65
CA ALA A 418 16.13 -8.05 0.91
C ALA A 418 17.32 -7.08 1.02
N SER A 419 18.46 -7.60 1.46
CA SER A 419 19.69 -6.81 1.65
C SER A 419 20.44 -6.50 0.34
N SER A 420 20.04 -7.09 -0.78
CA SER A 420 20.63 -6.88 -2.09
C SER A 420 19.59 -6.93 -3.20
N SER A 421 19.89 -6.28 -4.32
CA SER A 421 19.07 -6.32 -5.54
C SER A 421 18.89 -7.76 -6.03
N GLY A 422 17.67 -8.13 -6.41
CA GLY A 422 17.35 -9.45 -6.94
C GLY A 422 17.36 -10.58 -5.91
N SER A 423 17.31 -10.28 -4.61
CA SER A 423 17.21 -11.28 -3.53
C SER A 423 15.79 -11.36 -2.96
N SER A 424 15.42 -12.52 -2.43
CA SER A 424 14.14 -12.69 -1.72
C SER A 424 14.22 -12.12 -0.30
N ALA A 425 13.10 -11.58 0.17
CA ALA A 425 12.92 -11.15 1.56
C ALA A 425 12.50 -12.34 2.45
N SER A 426 12.57 -12.16 3.77
CA SER A 426 12.08 -13.19 4.71
C SER A 426 10.61 -12.99 5.04
N ASN A 427 9.94 -14.09 5.42
CA ASN A 427 8.62 -14.06 6.04
C ASN A 427 8.69 -13.39 7.42
N GLY A 428 7.54 -12.91 7.90
CA GLY A 428 7.36 -12.62 9.32
C GLY A 428 7.28 -13.90 10.16
N SER A 429 7.05 -13.77 11.46
CA SER A 429 6.77 -14.89 12.35
C SER A 429 5.33 -14.88 12.87
N ASN A 430 4.85 -16.07 13.25
CA ASN A 430 3.50 -16.24 13.78
C ASN A 430 3.31 -15.45 15.08
N GLY A 431 2.07 -15.06 15.33
CA GLY A 431 1.67 -14.57 16.65
C GLY A 431 1.76 -15.69 17.70
N ASN A 432 2.03 -15.30 18.94
CA ASN A 432 2.14 -16.19 20.08
C ASN A 432 0.79 -16.39 20.80
N THR A 433 0.70 -17.47 21.56
CA THR A 433 -0.51 -17.88 22.29
C THR A 433 -0.66 -17.14 23.61
N SER A 434 -1.80 -16.49 23.82
CA SER A 434 -2.20 -15.90 25.10
C SER A 434 -3.03 -16.88 25.91
N TYR A 435 -3.01 -16.77 27.25
CA TYR A 435 -3.71 -17.71 28.11
C TYR A 435 -4.19 -17.16 29.44
N ILE A 436 -5.19 -17.85 30.00
CA ILE A 436 -5.65 -17.70 31.38
C ILE A 436 -5.59 -19.09 32.02
N GLU A 437 -4.88 -19.21 33.14
CA GLU A 437 -4.67 -20.49 33.81
C GLU A 437 -4.93 -20.37 35.31
N ILE A 438 -5.43 -21.44 35.91
CA ILE A 438 -5.76 -21.52 37.34
C ILE A 438 -4.95 -22.65 37.95
N TYR A 439 -4.21 -22.28 38.99
CA TYR A 439 -3.35 -23.16 39.75
C TYR A 439 -3.86 -23.30 41.17
N ASP A 440 -3.72 -24.49 41.75
CA ASP A 440 -3.97 -24.69 43.17
C ASP A 440 -2.83 -24.12 44.04
N LYS A 441 -2.97 -24.25 45.37
CA LYS A 441 -1.98 -23.80 46.35
C LYS A 441 -0.59 -24.46 46.19
N ASP A 442 -0.55 -25.62 45.54
CA ASP A 442 0.66 -26.40 45.31
C ASP A 442 1.25 -26.14 43.89
N ASN A 443 0.76 -25.10 43.20
CA ASN A 443 1.10 -24.73 41.83
C ASN A 443 0.80 -25.82 40.78
N VAL A 444 -0.22 -26.66 41.00
CA VAL A 444 -0.70 -27.62 40.00
C VAL A 444 -1.79 -26.98 39.16
N LEU A 445 -1.64 -27.01 37.83
CA LEU A 445 -2.65 -26.52 36.89
C LEU A 445 -3.95 -27.32 37.04
N LYS A 446 -5.07 -26.63 37.27
CA LYS A 446 -6.40 -27.25 37.39
C LYS A 446 -7.33 -26.91 36.25
N TRP A 447 -7.16 -25.72 35.68
CA TRP A 447 -8.00 -25.22 34.61
C TRP A 447 -7.22 -24.22 33.76
N GLY A 448 -7.50 -24.16 32.47
CA GLY A 448 -6.85 -23.18 31.60
C GLY A 448 -7.55 -22.97 30.28
N LEU A 449 -7.33 -21.80 29.69
CA LEU A 449 -7.91 -21.38 28.43
C LEU A 449 -6.83 -20.70 27.58
N ARG A 450 -6.69 -21.10 26.31
CA ARG A 450 -5.67 -20.60 25.39
C ARG A 450 -6.28 -20.13 24.08
N ALA A 451 -5.77 -19.00 23.60
CA ALA A 451 -6.11 -18.45 22.29
C ALA A 451 -4.81 -18.30 21.45
N PRO A 452 -4.70 -19.00 20.30
CA PRO A 452 -3.50 -18.96 19.46
C PRO A 452 -3.37 -17.62 18.73
N GLY A 453 -2.12 -17.19 18.51
CA GLY A 453 -1.82 -15.98 17.72
C GLY A 453 -1.96 -16.21 16.21
N GLY A 454 -1.90 -15.14 15.42
CA GLY A 454 -2.16 -15.18 13.98
C GLY A 454 -1.07 -15.87 13.14
N ASN A 455 -1.33 -16.05 11.84
CA ASN A 455 -0.35 -16.59 10.88
C ASN A 455 0.50 -15.46 10.27
N TYR A 456 1.79 -15.71 10.02
CA TYR A 456 2.71 -14.70 9.45
C TYR A 456 2.37 -14.26 8.03
N GLY A 457 2.76 -13.03 7.69
CA GLY A 457 2.80 -12.54 6.31
C GLY A 457 4.05 -13.05 5.57
N TYR A 458 3.89 -13.37 4.29
CA TYR A 458 5.00 -13.85 3.46
C TYR A 458 5.87 -12.70 2.95
N GLY A 459 7.18 -12.92 2.92
CA GLY A 459 8.13 -12.00 2.29
C GLY A 459 8.00 -12.03 0.78
N ALA A 460 8.31 -10.92 0.12
CA ALA A 460 8.38 -10.87 -1.34
C ALA A 460 9.56 -11.71 -1.87
N THR A 461 9.33 -12.40 -2.98
CA THR A 461 10.38 -13.11 -3.73
C THR A 461 10.94 -12.21 -4.84
N THR A 462 11.86 -12.74 -5.65
CA THR A 462 12.41 -12.02 -6.81
C THR A 462 11.38 -11.77 -7.92
N THR A 463 10.27 -12.50 -7.93
CA THR A 463 9.27 -12.46 -9.01
C THR A 463 7.84 -12.26 -8.53
N SER A 464 7.58 -12.26 -7.22
CA SER A 464 6.22 -12.15 -6.67
C SER A 464 6.20 -11.36 -5.37
N PHE A 465 5.15 -10.56 -5.18
CA PHE A 465 4.87 -9.90 -3.90
C PHE A 465 4.48 -10.93 -2.83
N GLY A 466 4.60 -10.55 -1.56
CA GLY A 466 4.27 -11.42 -0.45
C GLY A 466 2.75 -11.59 -0.26
N ASN A 467 2.31 -12.82 -0.02
CA ASN A 467 0.92 -13.09 0.37
C ASN A 467 0.68 -12.71 1.84
N GLY A 468 -0.55 -12.30 2.15
CA GLY A 468 -0.99 -12.06 3.52
C GLY A 468 -1.05 -13.35 4.35
N GLY A 469 -0.95 -13.21 5.67
CA GLY A 469 -1.12 -14.31 6.60
C GLY A 469 -2.57 -14.76 6.68
N GLY A 470 -2.82 -16.04 6.43
CA GLY A 470 -4.19 -16.58 6.37
C GLY A 470 -4.91 -16.63 7.73
N GLU A 471 -6.23 -16.82 7.68
CA GLU A 471 -7.09 -16.98 8.86
C GLU A 471 -6.71 -18.23 9.70
N ARG A 472 -6.91 -18.17 11.03
CA ARG A 472 -6.83 -19.39 11.86
C ARG A 472 -8.12 -20.21 11.72
N ALA A 473 -8.04 -21.52 11.92
CA ALA A 473 -9.27 -22.31 12.04
C ALA A 473 -9.96 -22.02 13.39
N ILE A 474 -11.29 -21.95 13.42
CA ILE A 474 -12.06 -21.61 14.63
C ILE A 474 -11.87 -22.64 15.76
N ASN A 475 -11.52 -23.89 15.43
CA ASN A 475 -11.34 -24.99 16.38
C ASN A 475 -9.91 -25.08 16.96
N THR A 476 -9.18 -23.97 17.03
CA THR A 476 -7.77 -23.92 17.45
C THR A 476 -7.55 -23.43 18.88
N CYS A 477 -8.58 -22.89 19.54
CA CYS A 477 -8.52 -22.53 20.95
C CYS A 477 -8.44 -23.80 21.81
N GLN A 478 -7.89 -23.69 23.01
CA GLN A 478 -7.70 -24.85 23.89
C GLN A 478 -8.27 -24.62 25.28
N LEU A 479 -8.83 -25.67 25.86
CA LEU A 479 -9.34 -25.73 27.22
C LEU A 479 -8.63 -26.85 27.97
N TYR A 480 -8.10 -26.56 29.14
CA TYR A 480 -7.53 -27.55 30.05
C TYR A 480 -8.54 -27.86 31.14
N GLU A 481 -9.02 -29.11 31.16
CA GLU A 481 -9.92 -29.64 32.17
C GLU A 481 -9.62 -31.14 32.34
N ASN A 482 -9.79 -31.67 33.56
CA ASN A 482 -9.59 -33.09 33.85
C ASN A 482 -8.21 -33.64 33.47
N GLY A 483 -7.16 -32.82 33.60
CA GLY A 483 -5.77 -33.26 33.40
C GLY A 483 -5.24 -33.14 31.97
N ALA A 484 -6.06 -32.74 30.99
CA ALA A 484 -5.66 -32.70 29.59
C ALA A 484 -6.13 -31.43 28.85
N TRP A 485 -5.37 -31.03 27.84
CA TRP A 485 -5.77 -29.99 26.88
C TRP A 485 -6.64 -30.59 25.79
N LYS A 486 -7.79 -29.95 25.51
CA LYS A 486 -8.67 -30.26 24.39
C LYS A 486 -8.87 -29.03 23.52
N ASN A 487 -8.96 -29.25 22.21
CA ASN A 487 -9.33 -28.17 21.29
C ASN A 487 -10.81 -27.84 21.47
N ILE A 488 -11.12 -26.54 21.44
CA ILE A 488 -12.47 -25.99 21.51
C ILE A 488 -12.64 -24.95 20.41
N ASN A 489 -13.88 -24.60 20.12
CA ASN A 489 -14.17 -23.49 19.23
C ASN A 489 -13.86 -22.16 19.94
N CYS A 490 -13.05 -21.34 19.29
CA CYS A 490 -12.89 -19.93 19.59
C CYS A 490 -14.23 -19.20 19.34
N THR A 491 -14.37 -18.00 19.91
CA THR A 491 -15.45 -17.09 19.51
C THR A 491 -15.23 -16.54 18.10
N GLY A 492 -13.97 -16.43 17.66
CA GLY A 492 -13.61 -16.12 16.29
C GLY A 492 -12.14 -16.42 15.98
N ALA A 493 -11.84 -16.52 14.69
CA ALA A 493 -10.54 -16.96 14.16
C ALA A 493 -9.49 -15.85 14.04
N GLY A 494 -9.91 -14.58 13.95
CA GLY A 494 -9.01 -13.46 13.66
C GLY A 494 -8.81 -13.30 12.15
N LEU A 495 -8.82 -12.07 11.64
CA LEU A 495 -8.84 -11.78 10.19
C LEU A 495 -7.52 -12.13 9.48
N GLU A 496 -7.60 -12.35 8.16
CA GLU A 496 -6.43 -12.50 7.28
C GLU A 496 -5.73 -11.15 7.04
N GLY A 497 -4.41 -11.20 6.82
CA GLY A 497 -3.64 -10.05 6.37
C GLY A 497 -3.80 -9.82 4.87
N ASN A 498 -3.55 -8.59 4.41
CA ASN A 498 -3.60 -8.27 2.98
C ASN A 498 -2.33 -8.73 2.27
N ASN A 499 -2.45 -8.99 0.97
CA ASN A 499 -1.29 -9.21 0.09
C ASN A 499 -0.49 -7.90 -0.11
N GLY A 500 0.80 -8.05 -0.41
CA GLY A 500 1.63 -6.98 -0.94
C GLY A 500 1.25 -6.57 -2.37
N ALA A 501 2.08 -5.73 -2.96
CA ALA A 501 1.89 -5.12 -4.25
C ALA A 501 3.21 -5.07 -5.04
N LYS A 502 3.10 -4.76 -6.34
CA LYS A 502 4.23 -4.53 -7.24
C LYS A 502 4.22 -3.07 -7.71
N ASN A 503 5.40 -2.45 -7.75
CA ASN A 503 5.60 -1.15 -8.40
C ASN A 503 6.79 -1.24 -9.36
N GLU A 504 6.52 -1.11 -10.66
CA GLU A 504 7.49 -1.22 -11.76
C GLU A 504 8.25 0.08 -12.04
N SER A 505 7.91 1.18 -11.36
CA SER A 505 8.56 2.48 -11.48
C SER A 505 8.93 3.03 -10.11
N ALA A 506 9.53 2.16 -9.28
CA ALA A 506 9.80 2.52 -7.90
C ALA A 506 10.93 3.56 -7.81
N SER A 507 10.73 4.55 -6.97
CA SER A 507 11.66 5.62 -6.66
C SER A 507 11.70 5.86 -5.15
N SER A 508 12.50 6.82 -4.69
CA SER A 508 12.47 7.27 -3.29
C SER A 508 11.13 7.87 -2.85
N THR A 509 10.23 8.19 -3.79
CA THR A 509 8.93 8.82 -3.54
C THR A 509 7.73 8.00 -4.05
N SER A 510 7.97 6.87 -4.72
CA SER A 510 6.95 5.97 -5.28
C SER A 510 7.36 4.53 -5.00
N THR A 511 6.66 3.83 -4.12
CA THR A 511 7.05 2.48 -3.66
C THR A 511 5.85 1.54 -3.70
N ALA A 512 6.08 0.24 -3.63
CA ALA A 512 5.00 -0.72 -3.43
C ALA A 512 4.49 -0.66 -1.98
N ASN A 513 3.19 -0.50 -1.79
CA ASN A 513 2.61 -0.60 -0.45
C ASN A 513 2.60 -2.07 -0.01
N GLY A 514 3.17 -2.37 1.15
CA GLY A 514 3.06 -3.65 1.82
C GLY A 514 1.62 -3.93 2.21
N GLY A 515 1.28 -5.21 2.28
CA GLY A 515 -0.04 -5.64 2.69
C GLY A 515 -0.29 -5.21 4.13
N ASN A 516 -1.43 -4.59 4.40
CA ASN A 516 -1.83 -4.25 5.77
C ASN A 516 -2.03 -5.53 6.59
N GLY A 517 -1.51 -5.55 7.82
CA GLY A 517 -1.83 -6.57 8.79
C GLY A 517 -3.32 -6.54 9.15
N ALA A 518 -3.83 -7.66 9.65
CA ALA A 518 -5.20 -7.84 10.09
C ALA A 518 -5.52 -7.14 11.44
N GLY A 519 -6.71 -6.55 11.56
CA GLY A 519 -7.20 -5.95 12.81
C GLY A 519 -7.69 -7.00 13.82
N SER A 520 -7.49 -6.77 15.13
CA SER A 520 -8.17 -7.56 16.18
C SER A 520 -9.59 -7.08 16.41
N LEU A 521 -10.55 -8.01 16.44
CA LEU A 521 -11.98 -7.75 16.69
C LEU A 521 -12.30 -7.42 18.17
N TYR A 522 -11.31 -6.99 18.96
CA TYR A 522 -11.51 -6.55 20.35
C TYR A 522 -12.22 -5.20 20.44
N ASN A 523 -11.91 -4.22 19.57
CA ASN A 523 -12.44 -2.86 19.64
C ASN A 523 -12.65 -2.17 18.27
N SER A 524 -12.61 -2.88 17.15
CA SER A 524 -12.89 -2.25 15.86
C SER A 524 -13.72 -3.17 14.95
N THR A 525 -14.62 -2.55 14.20
CA THR A 525 -15.20 -3.09 12.97
C THR A 525 -14.24 -2.95 11.78
N ASN A 526 -13.01 -2.47 12.00
CA ASN A 526 -12.05 -2.18 10.94
C ASN A 526 -11.17 -3.39 10.69
N ALA A 527 -11.17 -3.86 9.44
CA ALA A 527 -10.47 -5.08 9.02
C ALA A 527 -8.93 -4.97 9.07
N THR A 528 -8.36 -3.76 9.21
CA THR A 528 -6.93 -3.48 9.12
C THR A 528 -6.29 -3.15 10.47
N GLY A 529 -5.22 -3.86 10.80
CA GLY A 529 -4.38 -3.78 12.01
C GLY A 529 -3.14 -2.88 11.87
N GLY A 530 -2.25 -2.92 12.86
CA GLY A 530 -1.35 -1.83 13.25
C GLY A 530 -0.07 -1.61 12.44
N GLY A 531 0.22 -2.39 11.39
CA GLY A 531 1.39 -2.25 10.53
C GLY A 531 1.21 -2.91 9.16
N SER A 532 2.07 -2.58 8.19
CA SER A 532 2.09 -3.20 6.87
C SER A 532 3.26 -4.18 6.71
N GLY A 533 3.22 -5.06 5.71
CA GLY A 533 4.43 -5.67 5.18
C GLY A 533 5.48 -4.61 4.81
N GLY A 534 6.73 -5.01 4.58
CA GLY A 534 7.79 -4.08 4.19
C GLY A 534 7.41 -3.32 2.92
N ASN A 535 7.55 -1.99 2.95
CA ASN A 535 7.14 -1.09 1.85
C ASN A 535 8.33 -0.66 0.96
N VAL A 536 9.55 -0.80 1.47
CA VAL A 536 10.81 -0.46 0.79
C VAL A 536 11.90 -1.43 1.20
N SER A 537 12.99 -1.51 0.42
CA SER A 537 14.15 -2.37 0.69
C SER A 537 14.80 -2.12 2.06
N SER A 538 14.65 -0.92 2.62
CA SER A 538 15.16 -0.53 3.94
C SER A 538 14.13 -0.67 5.07
N ALA A 539 12.87 -1.02 4.77
CA ALA A 539 11.81 -1.15 5.75
C ALA A 539 11.38 -2.62 5.85
N ASN A 540 11.71 -3.25 6.96
CA ASN A 540 11.24 -4.59 7.30
C ASN A 540 9.71 -4.60 7.44
N GLY A 541 9.12 -5.79 7.40
CA GLY A 541 7.72 -5.96 7.80
C GLY A 541 7.49 -5.46 9.22
N TYR A 542 6.29 -4.96 9.51
CA TYR A 542 5.98 -4.52 10.86
C TYR A 542 5.78 -5.72 11.80
N ASN A 543 6.08 -5.53 13.08
CA ASN A 543 5.79 -6.51 14.11
C ASN A 543 4.30 -6.49 14.46
N GLY A 544 3.75 -7.66 14.75
CA GLY A 544 2.42 -7.78 15.33
C GLY A 544 2.34 -7.16 16.73
N THR A 545 1.10 -6.90 17.16
CA THR A 545 0.77 -6.40 18.51
C THR A 545 -0.22 -7.35 19.18
N LEU A 546 -0.59 -7.04 20.43
CA LEU A 546 -1.68 -7.74 21.12
C LEU A 546 -3.05 -7.53 20.45
N TYR A 547 -3.24 -6.42 19.73
CA TYR A 547 -4.54 -5.97 19.20
C TYR A 547 -4.60 -5.87 17.67
N GLY A 548 -3.60 -6.38 16.96
CA GLY A 548 -3.55 -6.34 15.51
C GLY A 548 -2.25 -6.89 14.98
N ALA A 549 -2.30 -7.52 13.82
CA ALA A 549 -1.11 -7.97 13.12
C ALA A 549 -0.33 -6.79 12.53
N GLY A 550 0.95 -7.04 12.27
CA GLY A 550 1.87 -6.15 11.58
C GLY A 550 2.00 -6.50 10.11
#